data_AF-A0A2V6I4B1-F1
#
_entry.id   AF-A0A2V6I4B1-F1
#
_cell.length_a   1.000
_cell.length_b   1.000
_cell.length_c   1.000
_cell.angle_alpha   90.00
_cell.angle_beta   90.00
_cell.angle_gamma   90.00
#
_symmetry.space_group_name_H-M   'P 1'
#
loop_
_entity.id
_entity.type
_entity.pdbx_description
1 polymer ?
#
loop_
_entity_poly.entity_id
_entity_poly.type
_entity_poly.pdbx_seq_one_letter_code
_entity_poly.pdbx_strand_id
1 'polypeptide(L)'
;MTVAEIGRRSQSVATMRKKINLAILTSLAAICFAAGQESPSSTPAGSPTPEQTPLPSPSASAVRTVQLRFVPPPMEGTISLGIFDSNDKLVRVLHREAKIDNFTIDENALRTTWDGKNDAGEDLPPGKYRARGYLVAHLKVDDAGKVDSPPSSASDHTSVKLVPNPLVSDTRSVVDVSIGFDSKGSFLETMDGLPLATISGGTNLVRVVIGKDGEKAADVWQDNGSSIEQFRVSNIDKMMAFDCGFFELK
;
A
#
# COMPACT_ATOMS: atom_id res chain seq x y z
N MET A 1 -11.30 -62.82 1.56
CA MET A 1 -10.61 -63.68 2.56
C MET A 1 -9.12 -63.39 2.37
N THR A 2 -8.31 -62.86 3.29
CA THR A 2 -8.35 -62.65 4.76
C THR A 2 -7.18 -61.65 5.03
N VAL A 3 -7.37 -60.53 5.77
CA VAL A 3 -6.83 -60.24 7.15
C VAL A 3 -5.30 -60.42 7.25
N ALA A 4 -4.42 -59.56 7.79
CA ALA A 4 -4.37 -58.36 8.65
C ALA A 4 -2.97 -57.74 8.38
N GLU A 5 -2.61 -56.51 8.77
CA GLU A 5 -1.97 -56.29 10.08
C GLU A 5 -1.98 -54.80 10.48
N ILE A 6 -2.35 -54.61 11.74
CA ILE A 6 -2.46 -53.35 12.47
C ILE A 6 -1.12 -53.13 13.20
N GLY A 7 -0.53 -51.95 13.04
CA GLY A 7 0.72 -51.57 13.72
C GLY A 7 0.69 -50.13 14.23
N ARG A 8 0.19 -49.96 15.45
CA ARG A 8 0.12 -48.72 16.24
C ARG A 8 1.49 -48.38 16.85
N ARG A 9 1.99 -47.15 16.65
CA ARG A 9 2.95 -46.45 17.54
C ARG A 9 2.79 -44.94 17.32
N SER A 10 2.08 -44.25 18.22
CA SER A 10 2.58 -43.60 19.45
C SER A 10 3.39 -42.32 19.17
N GLN A 11 2.97 -41.29 19.89
CA GLN A 11 3.18 -39.86 19.70
C GLN A 11 4.62 -39.38 19.89
N SER A 12 4.96 -38.26 19.25
CA SER A 12 5.83 -37.24 19.85
C SER A 12 5.33 -35.86 19.42
N VAL A 13 4.59 -35.22 20.33
CA VAL A 13 4.27 -33.79 20.26
C VAL A 13 5.49 -33.05 20.79
N ALA A 14 6.27 -32.44 19.90
CA ALA A 14 7.36 -31.55 20.27
C ALA A 14 6.82 -30.11 20.37
N THR A 15 6.37 -29.74 21.56
CA THR A 15 6.12 -28.34 21.95
C THR A 15 7.47 -27.62 22.06
N MET A 16 7.77 -26.69 21.15
CA MET A 16 8.92 -25.79 21.32
C MET A 16 8.45 -24.41 21.80
N ARG A 17 8.97 -24.04 22.98
CA ARG A 17 8.66 -22.83 23.75
C ARG A 17 9.19 -21.57 23.05
N LYS A 18 8.35 -20.53 23.07
CA LYS A 18 8.67 -19.13 22.74
C LYS A 18 9.96 -18.68 23.46
N LYS A 19 10.88 -18.06 22.71
CA LYS A 19 11.91 -17.18 23.27
C LYS A 19 11.55 -15.74 22.90
N ILE A 20 11.10 -15.00 23.90
CA ILE A 20 10.87 -13.56 23.86
C ILE A 20 12.21 -12.91 24.21
N ASN A 21 12.81 -12.19 23.27
CA ASN A 21 13.96 -11.34 23.57
C ASN A 21 13.42 -9.94 23.92
N LEU A 22 13.37 -9.66 25.22
CA LEU A 22 13.08 -8.35 25.79
C LEU A 22 14.42 -7.60 25.95
N ALA A 23 14.63 -6.56 25.16
CA ALA A 23 15.73 -5.61 25.38
C ALA A 23 15.19 -4.42 26.20
N ILE A 24 15.81 -4.20 27.36
CA ILE A 24 15.45 -3.14 28.32
C ILE A 24 16.30 -1.89 28.08
N LEU A 25 15.60 -0.75 28.14
CA LEU A 25 16.01 0.66 28.24
C LEU A 25 17.41 0.99 28.81
N THR A 26 18.02 2.04 28.25
CA THR A 26 18.75 3.04 29.03
C THR A 26 18.34 4.46 28.60
N SER A 27 17.69 5.18 29.51
CA SER A 27 17.36 6.60 29.42
C SER A 27 18.52 7.45 29.97
N LEU A 28 18.89 8.52 29.26
CA LEU A 28 19.84 9.52 29.73
C LEU A 28 19.06 10.74 30.22
N ALA A 29 19.01 10.93 31.54
CA ALA A 29 18.48 12.12 32.18
C ALA A 29 19.63 13.11 32.43
N ALA A 30 19.55 14.31 31.87
CA ALA A 30 20.42 15.43 32.23
C ALA A 30 19.68 16.31 33.24
N ILE A 31 20.20 16.34 34.46
CA ILE A 31 19.77 17.19 35.56
C ILE A 31 20.76 18.36 35.65
N CYS A 32 20.28 19.59 35.54
CA CYS A 32 21.01 20.76 36.03
C CYS A 32 20.18 21.42 37.12
N PHE A 33 20.68 21.35 38.35
CA PHE A 33 20.28 22.20 39.47
C PHE A 33 21.06 23.53 39.37
N ALA A 34 20.36 24.64 39.57
CA ALA A 34 20.92 25.84 40.16
C ALA A 34 19.86 26.50 41.05
N ALA A 35 20.18 26.60 42.34
CA ALA A 35 19.37 27.23 43.37
C ALA A 35 19.73 28.72 43.50
N GLY A 36 18.77 29.50 44.00
CA GLY A 36 18.97 30.86 44.54
C GLY A 36 17.65 31.63 44.51
N GLN A 37 16.81 31.60 45.55
CA GLN A 37 16.85 32.28 46.86
C GLN A 37 15.91 33.50 46.91
N GLU A 38 15.02 33.42 47.89
CA GLU A 38 14.40 34.47 48.74
C GLU A 38 13.28 35.41 48.23
N SER A 39 12.21 35.39 49.03
CA SER A 39 11.05 36.31 49.11
C SER A 39 11.45 37.55 49.94
N PRO A 40 10.80 38.74 49.84
CA PRO A 40 9.47 38.91 50.44
C PRO A 40 8.49 39.83 49.68
N SER A 41 7.23 39.71 50.10
CA SER A 41 6.02 40.47 49.75
C SER A 41 6.16 42.00 49.82
N SER A 42 5.57 42.71 48.84
CA SER A 42 4.78 43.94 49.10
C SER A 42 3.91 44.33 47.89
N THR A 43 2.62 44.54 48.15
CA THR A 43 1.61 45.24 47.31
C THR A 43 1.65 46.72 47.74
N PRO A 44 1.55 47.75 46.87
CA PRO A 44 0.25 48.15 46.28
C PRO A 44 0.22 48.90 44.91
N ALA A 45 -0.94 48.76 44.26
CA ALA A 45 -1.71 49.72 43.45
C ALA A 45 -1.08 50.45 42.24
N GLY A 46 -1.69 50.29 41.05
CA GLY A 46 -1.61 51.28 39.96
C GLY A 46 -2.05 50.81 38.56
N SER A 47 -3.30 51.13 38.18
CA SER A 47 -3.91 51.36 36.84
C SER A 47 -3.72 50.41 35.63
N PRO A 48 -4.76 50.26 34.76
CA PRO A 48 -4.79 49.28 33.69
C PRO A 48 -4.02 49.74 32.43
N THR A 49 -3.21 48.85 31.87
CA THR A 49 -2.59 49.00 30.53
C THR A 49 -3.40 48.16 29.55
N PRO A 50 -3.73 48.66 28.34
CA PRO A 50 -4.67 48.00 27.44
C PRO A 50 -4.16 46.64 26.94
N GLU A 51 -5.10 45.70 26.95
CA GLU A 51 -5.01 44.33 26.44
C GLU A 51 -4.49 44.33 24.99
N GLN A 52 -3.27 43.84 24.78
CA GLN A 52 -2.77 43.55 23.44
C GLN A 52 -3.58 42.39 22.88
N THR A 53 -4.45 42.69 21.92
CA THR A 53 -5.04 41.70 21.01
C THR A 53 -3.91 40.90 20.35
N PRO A 54 -3.86 39.56 20.47
CA PRO A 54 -2.89 38.78 19.73
C PRO A 54 -3.18 38.92 18.23
N LEU A 55 -2.17 39.33 17.44
CA LEU A 55 -2.24 39.20 15.99
C LEU A 55 -2.51 37.72 15.62
N PRO A 56 -3.38 37.42 14.65
CA PRO A 56 -3.55 36.06 14.18
C PRO A 56 -2.23 35.58 13.57
N SER A 57 -1.66 34.53 14.17
CA SER A 57 -0.49 33.83 13.64
C SER A 57 -0.88 33.15 12.31
N PRO A 58 -0.19 33.41 11.20
CA PRO A 58 -0.49 32.77 9.92
C PRO A 58 0.14 31.37 9.90
N SER A 59 -0.44 30.41 10.62
CA SER A 59 -0.05 29.00 10.54
C SER A 59 -1.17 28.10 11.03
N ALA A 60 -2.29 28.14 10.31
CA ALA A 60 -3.16 26.99 10.22
C ALA A 60 -3.02 26.46 8.79
N SER A 61 -2.13 25.49 8.59
CA SER A 61 -2.24 24.61 7.43
C SER A 61 -3.64 23.99 7.51
N ALA A 62 -4.56 24.48 6.70
CA ALA A 62 -5.92 23.92 6.66
C ALA A 62 -5.78 22.43 6.34
N VAL A 63 -6.31 21.57 7.22
CA VAL A 63 -6.35 20.13 6.96
C VAL A 63 -7.31 19.92 5.80
N ARG A 64 -6.76 19.74 4.60
CA ARG A 64 -7.51 19.55 3.36
C ARG A 64 -7.91 18.08 3.23
N THR A 65 -9.01 17.69 3.88
CA THR A 65 -9.53 16.32 3.76
C THR A 65 -10.53 16.23 2.60
N VAL A 66 -10.23 15.38 1.62
CA VAL A 66 -11.13 15.02 0.53
C VAL A 66 -11.76 13.66 0.83
N GLN A 67 -13.09 13.58 0.75
CA GLN A 67 -13.81 12.33 0.89
C GLN A 67 -14.04 11.67 -0.48
N LEU A 68 -13.66 10.40 -0.59
CA LEU A 68 -13.82 9.60 -1.80
C LEU A 68 -14.88 8.52 -1.57
N ARG A 69 -15.70 8.26 -2.58
CA ARG A 69 -16.74 7.23 -2.55
C ARG A 69 -16.76 6.49 -3.88
N PHE A 70 -16.95 5.18 -3.84
CA PHE A 70 -17.10 4.34 -5.02
C PHE A 70 -17.97 3.12 -4.71
N VAL A 71 -18.65 2.60 -5.72
CA VAL A 71 -19.35 1.32 -5.60
C VAL A 71 -18.30 0.22 -5.74
N PRO A 72 -18.17 -0.72 -4.79
CA PRO A 72 -17.18 -1.78 -4.90
C PRO A 72 -17.46 -2.62 -6.16
N PRO A 73 -16.43 -2.95 -6.95
CA PRO A 73 -16.60 -3.84 -8.09
C PRO A 73 -17.20 -5.19 -7.65
N PRO A 74 -18.11 -5.82 -8.42
CA PRO A 74 -18.80 -7.05 -8.03
C PRO A 74 -17.89 -8.28 -8.22
N MET A 75 -16.75 -8.28 -7.54
CA MET A 75 -15.74 -9.34 -7.56
C MET A 75 -15.03 -9.36 -6.20
N GLU A 76 -14.64 -10.55 -5.74
CA GLU A 76 -13.87 -10.73 -4.51
C GLU A 76 -12.37 -10.49 -4.75
N GLY A 77 -11.69 -9.84 -3.80
CA GLY A 77 -10.28 -9.51 -3.94
C GLY A 77 -9.80 -8.41 -2.99
N THR A 78 -8.64 -7.85 -3.33
CA THR A 78 -8.08 -6.67 -2.67
C THR A 78 -8.20 -5.44 -3.57
N ILE A 79 -8.22 -4.26 -2.95
CA ILE A 79 -8.40 -2.98 -3.61
C ILE A 79 -7.08 -2.22 -3.56
N SER A 80 -6.59 -1.84 -4.75
CA SER A 80 -5.56 -0.82 -4.90
C SER A 80 -6.16 0.45 -5.48
N LEU A 81 -5.91 1.58 -4.83
CA LEU A 81 -6.51 2.89 -5.14
C LEU A 81 -5.43 3.97 -5.12
N GLY A 82 -5.29 4.67 -6.24
CA GLY A 82 -4.34 5.77 -6.40
C GLY A 82 -5.04 7.12 -6.61
N ILE A 83 -4.33 8.19 -6.26
CA ILE A 83 -4.69 9.56 -6.62
C ILE A 83 -3.78 10.02 -7.75
N PHE A 84 -4.38 10.57 -8.79
CA PHE A 84 -3.71 11.00 -10.01
C PHE A 84 -3.93 12.50 -10.22
N ASP A 85 -2.89 13.19 -10.69
CA ASP A 85 -3.01 14.58 -11.12
C ASP A 85 -3.68 14.71 -12.50
N SER A 86 -3.79 15.93 -13.02
CA SER A 86 -4.40 16.19 -14.32
C SER A 86 -3.65 15.62 -15.52
N ASN A 87 -2.40 15.16 -15.34
CA ASN A 87 -1.59 14.49 -16.36
C ASN A 87 -1.64 12.97 -16.24
N ASP A 88 -2.58 12.43 -15.45
CA ASP A 88 -2.68 11.00 -15.11
C ASP A 88 -1.42 10.44 -14.42
N LYS A 89 -0.60 11.30 -13.80
CA LYS A 89 0.53 10.87 -12.98
C LYS A 89 0.05 10.48 -11.59
N LEU A 90 0.42 9.29 -11.12
CA LEU A 90 0.19 8.87 -9.75
C LEU A 90 0.95 9.79 -8.78
N VAL A 91 0.23 10.43 -7.87
CA VAL A 91 0.80 11.31 -6.83
C VAL A 91 0.69 10.72 -5.43
N ARG A 92 -0.19 9.74 -5.23
CA ARG A 92 -0.38 9.06 -3.95
C ARG A 92 -0.91 7.65 -4.17
N VAL A 93 -0.26 6.66 -3.57
CA VAL A 93 -0.89 5.36 -3.32
C VAL A 93 -1.75 5.49 -2.07
N LEU A 94 -3.07 5.59 -2.25
CA LEU A 94 -3.99 5.76 -1.13
C LEU A 94 -4.25 4.43 -0.41
N HIS A 95 -4.44 3.37 -1.18
CA HIS A 95 -4.56 2.00 -0.69
C HIS A 95 -3.75 1.06 -1.57
N ARG A 96 -3.01 0.14 -0.94
CA ARG A 96 -2.31 -0.97 -1.60
C ARG A 96 -2.82 -2.27 -1.02
N GLU A 97 -3.39 -3.13 -1.86
CA GLU A 97 -3.89 -4.45 -1.47
C GLU A 97 -4.87 -4.42 -0.27
N ALA A 98 -5.70 -3.37 -0.19
CA ALA A 98 -6.62 -3.17 0.92
C ALA A 98 -7.79 -4.14 0.86
N LYS A 99 -8.21 -4.65 2.01
CA LYS A 99 -9.45 -5.43 2.13
C LYS A 99 -10.64 -4.48 2.26
N ILE A 100 -11.85 -4.99 1.99
CA ILE A 100 -13.09 -4.20 2.08
C ILE A 100 -13.29 -3.59 3.49
N ASP A 101 -12.88 -4.28 4.54
CA ASP A 101 -12.96 -3.80 5.93
C ASP A 101 -12.01 -2.63 6.26
N ASN A 102 -11.06 -2.32 5.37
CA ASN A 102 -10.25 -1.10 5.47
C ASN A 102 -11.02 0.17 5.05
N PHE A 103 -12.24 0.02 4.53
CA PHE A 103 -13.09 1.12 4.08
C PHE A 103 -14.28 1.30 5.01
N THR A 104 -14.78 2.53 5.10
CA THR A 104 -16.07 2.77 5.75
C THR A 104 -17.19 2.35 4.78
N ILE A 105 -18.03 1.42 5.22
CA ILE A 105 -19.21 1.01 4.47
C ILE A 105 -20.29 2.10 4.60
N ASP A 106 -20.82 2.51 3.46
CA ASP A 106 -21.97 3.39 3.30
C ASP A 106 -23.02 2.67 2.47
N GLU A 107 -24.29 3.06 2.55
CA GLU A 107 -25.48 2.31 2.08
C GLU A 107 -25.24 1.41 0.86
N ASN A 108 -24.66 1.94 -0.23
CA ASN A 108 -24.26 1.19 -1.42
C ASN A 108 -22.85 1.54 -1.93
N ALA A 109 -21.94 1.99 -1.06
CA ALA A 109 -20.62 2.47 -1.45
C ALA A 109 -19.55 2.19 -0.38
N LEU A 110 -18.30 2.10 -0.82
CA LEU A 110 -17.14 2.20 0.05
C LEU A 110 -16.67 3.65 0.11
N ARG A 111 -16.24 4.07 1.29
CA ARG A 111 -15.75 5.43 1.55
C ARG A 111 -14.35 5.40 2.15
N THR A 112 -13.51 6.33 1.70
CA THR A 112 -12.19 6.62 2.27
C THR A 112 -11.89 8.12 2.18
N THR A 113 -10.79 8.56 2.76
CA THR A 113 -10.38 9.97 2.78
C THR A 113 -8.94 10.13 2.34
N TRP A 114 -8.66 11.21 1.61
CA TRP A 114 -7.32 11.65 1.28
C TRP A 114 -7.04 12.98 1.98
N ASP A 115 -5.81 13.15 2.46
CA ASP A 115 -5.34 14.31 3.25
C ASP A 115 -4.71 15.43 2.39
N GLY A 116 -4.77 15.29 1.06
CA GLY A 116 -4.19 16.24 0.11
C GLY A 116 -2.67 16.13 -0.02
N LYS A 117 -2.04 15.05 0.47
CA LYS A 117 -0.59 14.86 0.44
C LYS A 117 -0.15 13.80 -0.57
N ASN A 118 1.09 13.90 -1.03
CA ASN A 118 1.76 12.85 -1.81
C ASN A 118 2.30 11.72 -0.91
N ASP A 119 2.94 10.70 -1.49
CA ASP A 119 3.53 9.58 -0.72
C ASP A 119 4.70 9.99 0.19
N ALA A 120 5.34 11.14 -0.07
CA ALA A 120 6.37 11.72 0.80
C ALA A 120 5.78 12.51 1.99
N GLY A 121 4.45 12.67 2.05
CA GLY A 121 3.76 13.43 3.09
C GLY A 121 3.73 14.95 2.84
N GLU A 122 4.13 15.40 1.65
CA GLU A 122 4.12 16.81 1.27
C GLU A 122 2.74 17.24 0.77
N ASP A 123 2.33 18.45 1.12
CA ASP A 123 1.05 19.01 0.64
C ASP A 123 1.10 19.26 -0.87
N LEU A 124 0.06 18.80 -1.57
CA LEU A 124 -0.10 19.03 -3.00
C LEU A 124 -0.85 20.32 -3.28
N PRO A 125 -0.60 20.97 -4.44
CA PRO A 125 -1.23 22.23 -4.79
C PRO A 125 -2.74 22.06 -5.00
N PRO A 126 -3.54 23.12 -4.74
CA PRO A 126 -4.94 23.15 -5.14
C PRO A 126 -5.11 22.87 -6.63
N GLY A 127 -6.18 22.16 -6.98
CA GLY A 127 -6.47 21.80 -8.36
C GLY A 127 -7.23 20.49 -8.50
N LYS A 128 -7.39 20.07 -9.75
CA LYS A 128 -8.16 18.88 -10.12
C LYS A 128 -7.33 17.61 -10.02
N TYR A 129 -7.87 16.61 -9.35
CA TYR A 129 -7.31 15.28 -9.22
C TYR A 129 -8.35 14.22 -9.58
N ARG A 130 -7.90 12.99 -9.81
CA ARG A 130 -8.74 11.82 -10.05
C ARG A 130 -8.36 10.70 -9.10
N ALA A 131 -9.34 9.98 -8.58
CA ALA A 131 -9.09 8.75 -7.82
C ALA A 131 -9.59 7.56 -8.63
N ARG A 132 -8.71 6.61 -8.92
CA ARG A 132 -9.06 5.37 -9.64
C ARG A 132 -8.27 4.19 -9.11
N GLY A 133 -8.79 3.00 -9.33
CA GLY A 133 -8.18 1.80 -8.80
C GLY A 133 -8.53 0.54 -9.56
N TYR A 134 -8.07 -0.56 -8.98
CA TYR A 134 -8.35 -1.92 -9.43
C TYR A 134 -8.71 -2.77 -8.23
N LEU A 135 -9.72 -3.62 -8.40
CA LEU A 135 -9.94 -4.75 -7.54
C LEU A 135 -9.24 -5.96 -8.18
N VAL A 136 -8.33 -6.58 -7.43
CA VAL A 136 -7.49 -7.69 -7.86
C VAL A 136 -7.94 -8.92 -7.11
N ALA A 137 -8.45 -9.93 -7.82
CA ALA A 137 -8.77 -11.21 -7.20
C ALA A 137 -7.50 -11.91 -6.73
N HIS A 138 -7.66 -12.98 -5.94
CA HIS A 138 -6.52 -13.73 -5.43
C HIS A 138 -5.63 -14.27 -6.57
N LEU A 139 -4.45 -13.68 -6.71
CA LEU A 139 -3.40 -14.16 -7.60
C LEU A 139 -2.79 -15.43 -7.00
N LYS A 140 -2.49 -16.41 -7.85
CA LYS A 140 -1.72 -17.58 -7.44
C LYS A 140 -0.27 -17.36 -7.85
N VAL A 141 0.62 -17.25 -6.87
CA VAL A 141 2.05 -17.12 -7.09
C VAL A 141 2.74 -18.43 -6.73
N ASP A 142 3.31 -19.11 -7.71
CA ASP A 142 4.10 -20.32 -7.52
C ASP A 142 5.58 -20.01 -7.79
N ASP A 143 6.45 -20.39 -6.87
CA ASP A 143 7.90 -20.35 -7.08
C ASP A 143 8.30 -21.50 -8.02
N ALA A 144 8.79 -21.16 -9.20
CA ALA A 144 9.27 -22.11 -10.21
C ALA A 144 10.75 -22.44 -10.03
N GLY A 145 11.44 -21.80 -9.08
CA GLY A 145 12.82 -22.02 -8.72
C GLY A 145 13.82 -21.15 -9.49
N LYS A 146 15.09 -21.50 -9.34
CA LYS A 146 16.21 -20.78 -9.95
C LYS A 146 16.37 -21.13 -11.42
N VAL A 147 16.70 -20.12 -12.21
CA VAL A 147 16.99 -20.24 -13.65
C VAL A 147 18.26 -19.47 -14.00
N ASP A 148 18.88 -19.82 -15.13
CA ASP A 148 20.12 -19.16 -15.57
C ASP A 148 19.88 -17.77 -16.18
N SER A 149 18.77 -17.60 -16.89
CA SER A 149 18.38 -16.32 -17.52
C SER A 149 16.88 -16.28 -17.86
N PRO A 150 16.25 -15.09 -17.92
CA PRO A 150 14.92 -14.94 -18.48
C PRO A 150 14.92 -15.24 -19.99
N PRO A 151 13.79 -15.69 -20.55
CA PRO A 151 13.66 -15.89 -21.99
C PRO A 151 13.70 -14.56 -22.73
N SER A 152 14.06 -14.58 -24.02
CA SER A 152 14.08 -13.38 -24.88
C SER A 152 12.72 -12.73 -25.10
N SER A 153 11.63 -13.44 -24.80
CA SER A 153 10.26 -12.94 -24.82
C SER A 153 9.85 -12.19 -23.54
N ALA A 154 10.70 -12.16 -22.52
CA ALA A 154 10.48 -11.34 -21.35
C ALA A 154 10.63 -9.85 -21.72
N SER A 155 9.83 -9.01 -21.07
CA SER A 155 9.68 -7.57 -21.32
C SER A 155 9.62 -6.84 -19.98
N ASP A 156 9.69 -5.52 -20.02
CA ASP A 156 9.50 -4.68 -18.84
C ASP A 156 8.01 -4.59 -18.45
N HIS A 157 7.10 -4.91 -19.37
CA HIS A 157 5.65 -4.92 -19.16
C HIS A 157 4.93 -5.96 -20.01
N THR A 158 3.68 -6.25 -19.65
CA THR A 158 2.76 -7.07 -20.44
C THR A 158 1.31 -6.56 -20.36
N SER A 159 0.53 -6.77 -21.42
CA SER A 159 -0.87 -6.39 -21.47
C SER A 159 -1.78 -7.48 -20.91
N VAL A 160 -2.64 -7.10 -19.98
CA VAL A 160 -3.61 -7.96 -19.30
C VAL A 160 -5.03 -7.51 -19.61
N LYS A 161 -5.87 -8.46 -20.00
CA LYS A 161 -7.29 -8.20 -20.22
C LYS A 161 -8.00 -8.12 -18.87
N LEU A 162 -8.81 -7.09 -18.68
CA LEU A 162 -9.57 -6.87 -17.47
C LEU A 162 -10.93 -7.58 -17.52
N VAL A 163 -11.44 -7.95 -16.34
CA VAL A 163 -12.86 -8.31 -16.16
C VAL A 163 -13.68 -7.02 -16.30
N PRO A 164 -14.70 -6.98 -17.18
CA PRO A 164 -15.56 -5.81 -17.30
C PRO A 164 -16.29 -5.51 -15.99
N ASN A 165 -16.31 -4.24 -15.58
CA ASN A 165 -17.09 -3.80 -14.44
C ASN A 165 -18.50 -3.41 -14.90
N PRO A 166 -19.57 -4.16 -14.55
CA PRO A 166 -20.92 -3.84 -15.02
C PRO A 166 -21.51 -2.59 -14.35
N LEU A 167 -20.88 -2.08 -13.29
CA LEU A 167 -21.38 -0.94 -12.50
C LEU A 167 -20.93 0.41 -13.04
N VAL A 168 -19.93 0.43 -13.93
CA VAL A 168 -19.38 1.64 -14.53
C VAL A 168 -19.22 1.42 -16.03
N SER A 169 -19.43 2.47 -16.82
CA SER A 169 -19.14 2.44 -18.26
C SER A 169 -17.64 2.50 -18.56
N ASP A 170 -16.80 1.99 -17.65
CA ASP A 170 -15.36 2.00 -17.79
C ASP A 170 -14.97 1.14 -18.98
N THR A 171 -14.39 1.79 -19.99
CA THR A 171 -14.02 1.15 -21.26
C THR A 171 -12.65 0.47 -21.19
N ARG A 172 -11.95 0.57 -20.04
CA ARG A 172 -10.69 -0.14 -19.81
C ARG A 172 -10.93 -1.64 -19.87
N SER A 173 -10.62 -2.21 -21.02
CA SER A 173 -10.67 -3.64 -21.29
C SER A 173 -9.30 -4.30 -21.19
N VAL A 174 -8.23 -3.50 -21.21
CA VAL A 174 -6.84 -3.93 -21.12
C VAL A 174 -6.08 -2.94 -20.22
N VAL A 175 -5.14 -3.46 -19.44
CA VAL A 175 -4.16 -2.69 -18.68
C VAL A 175 -2.77 -3.25 -18.95
N ASP A 176 -1.80 -2.36 -19.13
CA ASP A 176 -0.38 -2.74 -19.16
C ASP A 176 0.17 -2.75 -17.74
N VAL A 177 0.80 -3.86 -17.38
CA VAL A 177 1.38 -4.10 -16.05
C VAL A 177 2.85 -4.45 -16.13
N SER A 178 3.61 -4.01 -15.13
CA SER A 178 5.02 -4.34 -14.90
C SER A 178 5.20 -4.94 -13.52
N ILE A 179 6.46 -5.22 -13.19
CA ILE A 179 6.86 -5.58 -11.83
C ILE A 179 7.64 -4.41 -11.24
N GLY A 180 7.07 -3.82 -10.20
CA GLY A 180 7.77 -2.90 -9.32
C GLY A 180 8.51 -3.68 -8.23
N PHE A 181 9.54 -3.08 -7.66
CA PHE A 181 10.17 -3.63 -6.46
C PHE A 181 10.69 -2.53 -5.55
N ASP A 182 10.69 -2.84 -4.26
CA ASP A 182 11.22 -2.00 -3.18
C ASP A 182 12.00 -2.87 -2.18
N SER A 183 12.39 -2.30 -1.04
CA SER A 183 13.13 -3.02 -0.01
C SER A 183 12.36 -4.17 0.67
N LYS A 184 11.04 -4.23 0.49
CA LYS A 184 10.15 -5.25 1.05
C LYS A 184 9.87 -6.38 0.06
N GLY A 185 10.14 -6.18 -1.22
CA GLY A 185 9.92 -7.19 -2.23
C GLY A 185 9.47 -6.65 -3.57
N SER A 186 8.91 -7.55 -4.36
CA SER A 186 8.37 -7.26 -5.69
C SER A 186 6.86 -7.30 -5.70
N PHE A 187 6.25 -6.56 -6.61
CA PHE A 187 4.81 -6.46 -6.76
C PHE A 187 4.43 -6.18 -8.21
N LEU A 188 3.28 -6.70 -8.61
CA LEU A 188 2.62 -6.30 -9.84
C LEU A 188 2.17 -4.85 -9.70
N GLU A 189 2.39 -4.03 -10.72
CA GLU A 189 1.93 -2.64 -10.76
C GLU A 189 1.43 -2.29 -12.17
N THR A 190 0.62 -1.25 -12.28
CA THR A 190 0.30 -0.63 -13.57
C THR A 190 1.45 0.22 -14.08
N MET A 191 1.45 0.53 -15.38
CA MET A 191 2.48 1.40 -15.98
C MET A 191 2.51 2.84 -15.46
N ASP A 192 1.45 3.29 -14.80
CA ASP A 192 1.41 4.57 -14.10
C ASP A 192 1.90 4.49 -12.63
N GLY A 193 2.37 3.30 -12.20
CA GLY A 193 3.03 3.07 -10.92
C GLY A 193 2.12 2.65 -9.77
N LEU A 194 0.84 2.33 -10.00
CA LEU A 194 -0.06 1.89 -8.93
C LEU A 194 0.22 0.41 -8.56
N PRO A 195 0.67 0.10 -7.33
CA PRO A 195 0.91 -1.28 -6.92
C PRO A 195 -0.40 -2.05 -6.78
N LEU A 196 -0.47 -3.25 -7.36
CA LEU A 196 -1.67 -4.06 -7.47
C LEU A 196 -1.65 -5.28 -6.54
N ALA A 197 -0.55 -6.03 -6.51
CA ALA A 197 -0.43 -7.26 -5.73
C ALA A 197 1.03 -7.62 -5.46
N THR A 198 1.33 -8.07 -4.25
CA THR A 198 2.68 -8.54 -3.89
C THR A 198 2.96 -9.89 -4.53
N ILE A 199 4.13 -10.03 -5.16
CA ILE A 199 4.59 -11.27 -5.80
C ILE A 199 5.52 -12.04 -4.87
N SER A 200 6.57 -11.39 -4.38
CA SER A 200 7.54 -12.02 -3.49
C SER A 200 8.05 -11.02 -2.45
N GLY A 201 8.49 -11.53 -1.29
CA GLY A 201 9.22 -10.75 -0.28
C GLY A 201 10.74 -10.74 -0.49
N GLY A 202 11.22 -11.04 -1.71
CA GLY A 202 12.64 -11.13 -2.02
C GLY A 202 13.37 -9.81 -1.77
N THR A 203 14.54 -9.85 -1.15
CA THR A 203 15.33 -8.64 -0.86
C THR A 203 16.50 -8.49 -1.83
N ASN A 204 16.99 -7.25 -1.99
CA ASN A 204 18.12 -6.90 -2.85
C ASN A 204 17.91 -7.17 -4.34
N LEU A 205 16.67 -7.03 -4.82
CA LEU A 205 16.37 -7.12 -6.24
C LEU A 205 17.09 -5.98 -6.98
N VAL A 206 17.75 -6.32 -8.09
CA VAL A 206 18.46 -5.37 -8.97
C VAL A 206 17.77 -5.23 -10.32
N ARG A 207 17.07 -6.28 -10.77
CA ARG A 207 16.30 -6.30 -12.01
C ARG A 207 15.12 -7.24 -11.86
N VAL A 208 14.00 -6.84 -12.44
CA VAL A 208 12.82 -7.68 -12.60
C VAL A 208 12.35 -7.56 -14.05
N VAL A 209 11.85 -8.65 -14.60
CA VAL A 209 11.21 -8.67 -15.92
C VAL A 209 9.98 -9.57 -15.88
N ILE A 210 9.02 -9.31 -16.76
CA ILE A 210 7.76 -10.03 -16.85
C ILE A 210 7.57 -10.57 -18.27
N GLY A 211 7.03 -11.78 -18.37
CA GLY A 211 6.73 -12.42 -19.64
C GLY A 211 5.34 -13.02 -19.60
N LYS A 212 4.61 -12.88 -20.69
CA LYS A 212 3.27 -13.44 -20.79
C LYS A 212 3.33 -14.97 -20.92
N ASP A 213 2.46 -15.66 -20.19
CA ASP A 213 2.18 -17.08 -20.39
C ASP A 213 0.68 -17.29 -20.58
N GLY A 214 0.28 -17.29 -21.84
CA GLY A 214 -1.13 -17.28 -22.20
C GLY A 214 -1.85 -16.00 -21.73
N GLU A 215 -3.18 -16.05 -21.63
CA GLU A 215 -3.98 -14.87 -21.29
C GLU A 215 -4.11 -14.61 -19.79
N LYS A 216 -3.90 -15.65 -18.96
CA LYS A 216 -4.27 -15.67 -17.53
C LYS A 216 -3.09 -15.77 -16.59
N ALA A 217 -1.88 -15.88 -17.14
CA ALA A 217 -0.67 -15.99 -16.35
C ALA A 217 0.47 -15.18 -16.96
N ALA A 218 1.42 -14.87 -16.09
CA ALA A 218 2.70 -14.30 -16.46
C ALA A 218 3.79 -14.98 -15.63
N ASP A 219 4.96 -15.11 -16.24
CA ASP A 219 6.18 -15.43 -15.55
C ASP A 219 6.89 -14.15 -15.14
N VAL A 220 7.43 -14.13 -13.93
CA VAL A 220 8.22 -13.04 -13.38
C VAL A 220 9.61 -13.57 -13.07
N TRP A 221 10.63 -12.91 -13.59
CA TRP A 221 12.02 -13.23 -13.27
C TRP A 221 12.61 -12.13 -12.40
N GLN A 222 13.21 -12.53 -11.29
CA GLN A 222 13.76 -11.64 -10.27
C GLN A 222 15.25 -11.90 -10.13
N ASP A 223 16.07 -10.91 -10.46
CA ASP A 223 17.51 -10.96 -10.33
C ASP A 223 17.92 -10.18 -9.07
N ASN A 224 18.68 -10.83 -8.18
CA ASN A 224 19.24 -10.22 -6.97
C ASN A 224 20.77 -9.98 -7.08
N GLY A 225 21.34 -10.11 -8.27
CA GLY A 225 22.77 -10.00 -8.56
C GLY A 225 23.56 -11.30 -8.33
N SER A 226 22.96 -12.32 -7.70
CA SER A 226 23.59 -13.62 -7.45
C SER A 226 22.87 -14.78 -8.14
N SER A 227 21.54 -14.72 -8.21
CA SER A 227 20.70 -15.71 -8.88
C SER A 227 19.46 -15.06 -9.46
N ILE A 228 18.88 -15.73 -10.45
CA ILE A 228 17.59 -15.35 -11.02
C ILE A 228 16.56 -16.39 -10.56
N GLU A 229 15.50 -15.92 -9.92
CA GLU A 229 14.36 -16.74 -9.49
C GLU A 229 13.16 -16.47 -10.40
N GLN A 230 12.44 -17.52 -10.77
CA GLN A 230 11.23 -17.44 -11.58
C GLN A 230 9.99 -17.68 -10.72
N PHE A 231 9.00 -16.81 -10.85
CA PHE A 231 7.69 -16.96 -10.25
C PHE A 231 6.62 -17.04 -11.34
N ARG A 232 5.75 -18.03 -11.25
CA ARG A 232 4.53 -18.12 -12.06
C ARG A 232 3.42 -17.38 -11.33
N VAL A 233 2.88 -16.33 -11.95
CA VAL A 233 1.74 -15.57 -11.44
C VAL A 233 0.51 -15.89 -12.28
N SER A 234 -0.48 -16.57 -11.70
CA SER A 234 -1.73 -16.94 -12.37
C SER A 234 -2.91 -16.12 -11.87
N ASN A 235 -4.00 -16.11 -12.65
CA ASN A 235 -5.21 -15.28 -12.46
C ASN A 235 -4.95 -13.78 -12.62
N ILE A 236 -3.93 -13.37 -13.38
CA ILE A 236 -3.65 -11.95 -13.61
C ILE A 236 -4.80 -11.26 -14.35
N ASP A 237 -5.57 -12.01 -15.14
CA ASP A 237 -6.77 -11.53 -15.85
C ASP A 237 -7.98 -11.26 -14.92
N LYS A 238 -7.92 -11.70 -13.65
CA LYS A 238 -8.98 -11.47 -12.66
C LYS A 238 -8.80 -10.15 -11.94
N MET A 239 -8.73 -9.08 -12.73
CA MET A 239 -8.65 -7.71 -12.26
C MET A 239 -9.80 -6.90 -12.84
N MET A 240 -10.41 -6.04 -12.03
CA MET A 240 -11.53 -5.21 -12.43
C MET A 240 -11.24 -3.75 -12.09
N ALA A 241 -11.28 -2.90 -13.10
CA ALA A 241 -11.07 -1.47 -12.93
C ALA A 241 -12.30 -0.80 -12.28
N PHE A 242 -12.04 0.25 -11.51
CA PHE A 242 -13.07 1.18 -11.03
C PHE A 242 -12.55 2.62 -10.97
N ASP A 243 -13.47 3.55 -10.80
CA ASP A 243 -13.22 4.98 -10.76
C ASP A 243 -14.04 5.62 -9.63
N CYS A 244 -13.40 6.48 -8.83
CA CYS A 244 -14.03 7.28 -7.79
C CYS A 244 -14.38 8.70 -8.31
N GLY A 245 -14.02 9.01 -9.54
CA GLY A 245 -14.27 10.28 -10.22
C GLY A 245 -13.17 11.31 -10.03
N PHE A 246 -13.45 12.50 -10.57
CA PHE A 246 -12.62 13.69 -10.39
C PHE A 246 -13.10 14.52 -9.19
N PHE A 247 -12.17 15.22 -8.57
CA PHE A 247 -12.45 16.13 -7.46
C PHE A 247 -11.43 17.26 -7.42
N GLU A 248 -11.78 18.34 -6.73
CA GLU A 248 -10.93 19.52 -6.57
C GLU A 248 -10.34 19.55 -5.15
N LEU A 249 -9.02 19.67 -5.05
CA LEU A 249 -8.33 20.01 -3.81
C LEU A 249 -8.34 21.54 -3.65
N LYS A 250 -8.83 22.03 -2.52
CA LYS A 250 -8.99 23.48 -2.23
C LYS A 250 -7.86 24.01 -1.38
#